data_AF-A0A9E4V0F0-F1
#
_entry.id   AF-A0A9E4V0F0-F1
#
_cell.length_a   1.000
_cell.length_b   1.000
_cell.length_c   1.000
_cell.angle_alpha   90.00
_cell.angle_beta   90.00
_cell.angle_gamma   90.00
#
_symmetry.space_group_name_H-M   'P 1'
#
loop_
_entity.id
_entity.type
_entity.pdbx_description
1 polymer ?
#
loop_
_entity_poly.entity_id
_entity_poly.type
_entity_poly.pdbx_seq_one_letter_code
_entity_poly.pdbx_strand_id
1 'polypeptide(L)'
;MGEPSPQINPAPAASASSANAFVGREPEMVQLKTALENTLAGQGRLVMLAGEPGIGKTRTAQELASYAVERGARVLWGWCYEEEGAPPYWPWVQAIRQYAQET
;
A
#
# COMPACT_ATOMS: atom_id res chain seq x y z
N MET A 1 -23.38 -20.71 7.08
CA MET A 1 -22.87 -19.33 6.99
C MET A 1 -21.99 -19.28 5.77
N GLY A 2 -22.43 -18.61 4.70
CA GLY A 2 -21.58 -18.43 3.52
C GLY A 2 -20.48 -17.44 3.86
N GLU A 3 -19.24 -17.75 3.54
CA GLU A 3 -18.16 -16.77 3.60
C GLU A 3 -18.58 -15.55 2.76
N PRO A 4 -18.48 -14.32 3.29
CA PRO A 4 -18.68 -13.14 2.46
C PRO A 4 -17.69 -13.23 1.30
N SER A 5 -18.21 -13.13 0.08
CA SER A 5 -17.39 -13.23 -1.12
C SER A 5 -16.29 -12.17 -1.04
N PRO A 6 -15.01 -12.54 -1.11
CA PRO A 6 -13.92 -11.63 -0.86
C PRO A 6 -13.93 -10.56 -1.96
N GLN A 7 -14.29 -9.33 -1.61
CA GLN A 7 -14.04 -8.19 -2.47
C GLN A 7 -12.54 -7.89 -2.43
N ILE A 8 -11.79 -8.59 -3.28
CA ILE A 8 -10.39 -8.27 -3.56
C ILE A 8 -10.44 -7.02 -4.43
N ASN A 9 -10.41 -5.85 -3.78
CA ASN A 9 -10.19 -4.62 -4.51
C ASN A 9 -8.78 -4.71 -5.09
N PRO A 10 -8.62 -4.58 -6.42
CA PRO A 10 -7.30 -4.59 -7.02
C PRO A 10 -6.45 -3.52 -6.36
N ALA A 11 -5.13 -3.73 -6.34
CA ALA A 11 -4.18 -2.68 -6.01
C ALA A 11 -4.64 -1.41 -6.74
N PRO A 12 -4.71 -0.25 -6.06
CA PRO A 12 -5.13 0.96 -6.73
C PRO A 12 -4.26 1.12 -7.96
N ALA A 13 -4.88 1.12 -9.14
CA ALA A 13 -4.15 1.11 -10.40
C ALA A 13 -3.13 2.25 -10.32
N ALA A 14 -1.85 1.93 -10.56
CA ALA A 14 -0.83 2.92 -10.80
C ALA A 14 -1.24 3.65 -12.08
N SER A 15 -2.11 4.64 -11.96
CA SER A 15 -2.70 5.34 -13.08
C SER A 15 -1.61 6.17 -13.72
N ALA A 16 -0.98 5.62 -14.75
CA ALA A 16 -0.25 6.38 -15.76
C ALA A 16 -1.28 7.19 -16.57
N SER A 17 -1.82 8.27 -16.00
CA SER A 17 -2.43 9.43 -16.70
C SER A 17 -3.26 10.31 -15.75
N SER A 18 -2.55 11.10 -14.96
CA SER A 18 -2.70 12.55 -14.97
C SER A 18 -1.59 13.10 -14.08
N ALA A 19 -0.80 14.02 -14.61
CA ALA A 19 0.21 14.75 -13.88
C ALA A 19 -0.44 15.72 -12.87
N ASN A 20 -1.26 15.21 -11.96
CA ASN A 20 -1.47 15.88 -10.69
C ASN A 20 -0.14 15.71 -9.95
N ALA A 21 0.72 16.72 -10.11
CA ALA A 21 1.94 16.84 -9.36
C ALA A 21 1.63 16.51 -7.90
N PHE A 22 2.37 15.57 -7.34
CA PHE A 22 2.32 15.30 -5.92
C PHE A 22 2.98 16.49 -5.21
N VAL A 23 2.17 17.43 -4.71
CA VAL A 23 2.63 18.71 -4.15
C VAL A 23 2.39 18.74 -2.65
N GLY A 24 3.38 19.26 -1.89
CA GLY A 24 3.21 19.66 -0.50
C GLY A 24 3.40 18.53 0.52
N ARG A 25 4.16 17.49 0.16
CA ARG A 25 4.46 16.32 1.01
C ARG A 25 5.90 15.83 0.84
N GLU A 26 6.78 16.73 0.42
CA GLU A 26 8.21 16.46 0.23
C GLU A 26 8.87 15.95 1.52
N PRO A 27 8.62 16.54 2.73
CA PRO A 27 9.20 16.03 3.96
C PRO A 27 8.76 14.59 4.30
N GLU A 28 7.47 14.29 4.18
CA GLU A 28 6.93 12.96 4.45
C GLU A 28 7.43 11.94 3.43
N MET A 29 7.48 12.30 2.15
CA MET A 29 8.03 11.42 1.12
C MET A 29 9.52 11.17 1.31
N VAL A 30 10.29 12.16 1.77
CA VAL A 30 11.69 11.92 2.13
C VAL A 30 11.79 10.88 3.24
N GLN A 31 11.01 11.02 4.32
CA GLN A 31 11.01 10.06 5.42
C GLN A 31 10.60 8.65 4.98
N LEU A 32 9.55 8.53 4.16
CA LEU A 32 9.07 7.26 3.62
C LEU A 32 10.09 6.60 2.69
N LYS A 33 10.71 7.38 1.79
CA LYS A 33 11.76 6.88 0.91
C LYS A 33 12.97 6.41 1.72
N THR A 34 13.40 7.17 2.73
CA THR A 34 14.47 6.73 3.64
C THR A 34 14.13 5.43 4.37
N ALA A 35 12.87 5.27 4.84
CA ALA A 35 12.44 4.02 5.48
C ALA A 35 12.47 2.83 4.49
N LEU A 36 12.08 3.06 3.24
CA LEU A 36 12.18 2.05 2.18
C LEU A 36 13.63 1.67 1.90
N GLU A 37 14.53 2.65 1.74
CA GLU A 37 15.95 2.37 1.49
C GLU A 37 16.57 1.51 2.61
N ASN A 38 16.26 1.83 3.86
CA ASN A 38 16.69 1.01 5.00
C ASN A 38 16.13 -0.41 4.95
N THR A 39 14.88 -0.56 4.49
CA THR A 39 14.23 -1.86 4.31
C THR A 39 14.93 -2.67 3.21
N LEU A 40 15.27 -2.05 2.09
CA LEU A 40 16.04 -2.66 1.01
C LEU A 40 17.46 -3.06 1.44
N ALA A 41 18.05 -2.33 2.40
CA ALA A 41 19.31 -2.68 3.05
C ALA A 41 19.18 -3.82 4.10
N GLY A 42 18.00 -4.45 4.21
CA GLY A 42 17.75 -5.59 5.11
C GLY A 42 17.24 -5.20 6.50
N GLN A 43 16.96 -3.92 6.76
CA GLN A 43 16.41 -3.46 8.04
C GLN A 43 14.92 -3.16 7.92
N GLY A 44 14.07 -4.14 8.25
CA GLY A 44 12.62 -3.99 8.20
C GLY A 44 12.09 -2.78 8.98
N ARG A 45 10.99 -2.20 8.49
CA ARG A 45 10.33 -1.02 9.06
C ARG A 45 8.80 -1.18 9.01
N LEU A 46 8.12 -0.55 9.97
CA LEU A 46 6.69 -0.34 9.97
C LEU A 46 6.44 1.18 10.02
N VAL A 47 5.61 1.69 9.12
CA VAL A 47 5.25 3.12 9.07
C VAL A 47 3.74 3.26 9.04
N MET A 48 3.21 4.21 9.80
CA MET A 48 1.78 4.54 9.84
C MET A 48 1.55 5.93 9.24
N LEU A 49 0.68 6.01 8.24
CA LEU A 49 0.20 7.28 7.68
C LEU A 49 -1.10 7.66 8.36
N ALA A 50 -1.05 8.68 9.22
CA ALA A 50 -2.21 9.24 9.92
C ALA A 50 -2.48 10.69 9.46
N GLY A 51 -3.72 11.14 9.56
CA GLY A 51 -4.16 12.47 9.14
C GLY A 51 -5.63 12.52 8.77
N GLU A 52 -6.17 13.70 8.46
CA GLU A 52 -7.59 13.88 8.20
C GLU A 52 -8.08 13.06 6.99
N PRO A 53 -9.37 12.67 6.96
CA PRO A 53 -10.00 12.15 5.75
C PRO A 53 -9.75 13.07 4.55
N GLY A 54 -9.39 12.52 3.40
CA GLY A 54 -9.14 13.32 2.19
C GLY A 54 -7.78 14.02 2.10
N ILE A 55 -6.94 14.02 3.14
CA ILE A 55 -5.62 14.70 3.12
C ILE A 55 -4.58 14.05 2.17
N GLY A 56 -4.94 12.98 1.47
CA GLY A 56 -4.08 12.33 0.48
C GLY A 56 -3.24 11.16 0.98
N LYS A 57 -3.53 10.55 2.14
CA LYS A 57 -2.80 9.39 2.69
C LYS A 57 -2.64 8.24 1.68
N THR A 58 -3.73 7.85 1.02
CA THR A 58 -3.70 6.79 0.00
C THR A 58 -2.86 7.19 -1.21
N ARG A 59 -2.91 8.47 -1.61
CA ARG A 59 -2.08 8.99 -2.70
C ARG A 59 -0.59 8.98 -2.35
N THR A 60 -0.25 9.31 -1.10
CA THR A 60 1.13 9.21 -0.58
C THR A 60 1.62 7.76 -0.56
N ALA A 61 0.79 6.81 -0.13
CA ALA A 61 1.14 5.39 -0.16
C ALA A 61 1.33 4.87 -1.60
N GLN A 62 0.50 5.32 -2.55
CA GLN A 62 0.65 5.00 -3.97
C GLN A 62 1.97 5.54 -4.55
N GLU A 63 2.34 6.78 -4.20
CA GLU A 63 3.59 7.38 -4.65
C GLU A 63 4.81 6.61 -4.13
N LEU A 64 4.78 6.21 -2.85
CA LEU A 64 5.82 5.35 -2.28
C LEU A 64 5.87 3.97 -2.96
N ALA A 65 4.71 3.39 -3.28
CA ALA A 65 4.63 2.13 -3.99
C ALA A 65 5.24 2.22 -5.40
N SER A 66 4.93 3.29 -6.15
CA SER A 66 5.56 3.55 -7.45
C SER A 66 7.07 3.64 -7.33
N TYR A 67 7.57 4.41 -6.36
CA TYR A 67 9.00 4.48 -6.08
C TYR A 67 9.60 3.12 -5.70
N ALA A 68 8.90 2.31 -4.89
CA ALA A 68 9.37 0.98 -4.52
C ALA A 68 9.50 0.03 -5.71
N VAL A 69 8.53 0.06 -6.64
CA VAL A 69 8.59 -0.70 -7.89
C VAL A 69 9.78 -0.25 -8.75
N GLU A 70 10.03 1.06 -8.87
CA GLU A 70 11.20 1.59 -9.58
C GLU A 70 12.53 1.12 -8.97
N ARG A 71 12.56 0.88 -7.66
CA ARG A 71 13.71 0.31 -6.94
C ARG A 71 13.79 -1.21 -7.01
N GLY A 72 12.92 -1.86 -7.79
CA GLY A 72 12.90 -3.32 -7.98
C GLY A 72 12.21 -4.07 -6.84
N ALA A 73 11.53 -3.38 -5.92
CA ALA A 73 10.77 -4.03 -4.86
C ALA A 73 9.42 -4.52 -5.41
N ARG A 74 8.95 -5.66 -4.88
CA ARG A 74 7.57 -6.08 -5.09
C ARG A 74 6.66 -5.39 -4.08
N VAL A 75 5.57 -4.81 -4.56
CA VAL A 75 4.57 -4.14 -3.72
C VAL A 75 3.31 -5.00 -3.66
N LEU A 76 2.81 -5.23 -2.46
CA LEU A 76 1.55 -5.92 -2.21
C LEU A 76 0.59 -4.97 -1.50
N TRP A 77 -0.70 -5.06 -1.83
CA TRP A 77 -1.76 -4.25 -1.25
C TRP A 77 -2.77 -5.11 -0.49
N GLY A 78 -3.28 -4.59 0.61
CA GLY A 78 -4.34 -5.22 1.40
C GLY A 78 -5.30 -4.16 1.92
N TRP A 79 -6.56 -4.54 2.11
CA TRP A 79 -7.63 -3.65 2.52
C TRP A 79 -8.20 -4.09 3.86
N CYS A 80 -8.23 -3.19 4.83
CA CYS A 80 -8.97 -3.39 6.07
C CYS A 80 -10.44 -3.03 5.83
N TYR A 81 -11.32 -4.03 5.85
CA TYR A 81 -12.76 -3.79 5.89
C TYR A 81 -13.24 -3.88 7.33
N GLU A 82 -14.14 -2.98 7.72
CA GLU A 82 -14.79 -2.98 9.04
C GLU A 82 -16.03 -3.90 9.08
N GLU A 83 -16.35 -4.61 7.98
CA GLU A 83 -17.52 -5.49 7.92
C GLU A 83 -17.41 -6.69 8.87
N GLU A 84 -18.52 -7.05 9.51
CA GLU A 84 -18.66 -8.26 10.31
C GLU A 84 -18.35 -9.49 9.45
N GLY A 85 -17.26 -10.19 9.79
CA GLY A 85 -16.84 -11.42 9.12
C GLY A 85 -15.48 -11.37 8.43
N ALA A 86 -14.79 -10.21 8.42
CA ALA A 86 -13.40 -10.14 7.97
C ALA A 86 -12.50 -10.97 8.91
N PRO A 87 -11.75 -11.97 8.39
CA PRO A 87 -10.85 -12.77 9.22
C PRO A 87 -9.77 -11.90 9.90
N PRO A 88 -9.23 -12.32 11.06
CA PRO A 88 -8.04 -11.69 11.63
C PRO A 88 -6.93 -11.59 10.60
N TYR A 89 -6.24 -10.45 10.58
CA TYR A 89 -5.13 -10.20 9.65
C TYR A 89 -5.52 -10.25 8.17
N TRP A 90 -6.79 -10.04 7.84
CA TRP A 90 -7.30 -10.10 6.46
C TRP A 90 -6.47 -9.34 5.41
N PRO A 91 -5.97 -8.11 5.67
CA PRO A 91 -5.14 -7.40 4.71
C PRO A 91 -3.88 -8.18 4.29
N TRP A 92 -3.29 -8.93 5.23
CA TRP A 92 -2.11 -9.77 4.98
C TRP A 92 -2.48 -11.01 4.17
N VAL A 93 -3.61 -11.64 4.49
CA VAL A 93 -4.11 -12.81 3.75
C VAL A 93 -4.38 -12.45 2.30
N GLN A 94 -5.01 -11.30 2.04
CA GLN A 94 -5.25 -10.80 0.68
C GLN A 94 -3.94 -10.62 -0.10
N ALA A 95 -2.99 -9.88 0.48
CA ALA A 95 -1.69 -9.58 -0.13
C ALA A 95 -0.88 -10.85 -0.45
N ILE A 96 -0.82 -11.80 0.49
CA ILE A 96 -0.04 -13.03 0.33
C ILE A 96 -0.70 -13.97 -0.68
N ARG A 97 -2.04 -14.09 -0.67
CA ARG A 97 -2.75 -14.90 -1.67
C ARG A 97 -2.53 -14.37 -3.07
N GLN A 98 -2.60 -13.05 -3.26
CA GLN A 98 -2.30 -12.43 -4.54
C GLN A 98 -0.89 -12.80 -5.01
N TYR A 99 0.12 -12.63 -4.15
CA TYR A 99 1.50 -13.00 -4.45
C TYR A 99 1.66 -14.48 -4.86
N ALA A 100 0.99 -15.38 -4.15
CA ALA A 100 1.06 -16.83 -4.40
C ALA A 100 0.37 -17.26 -5.70
N GLN A 101 -0.59 -16.49 -6.22
CA GLN A 101 -1.28 -16.78 -7.48
C GLN A 101 -0.55 -16.22 -8.71
N GLU A 102 0.26 -15.18 -8.52
CA GLU A 102 1.06 -14.54 -9.57
C GLU A 102 2.42 -15.23 -9.80
N THR A 103 2.77 -16.24 -8.98
CA THR A 103 4.02 -17.01 -9.06
C THR A 103 3.76 -18.39 -9.65
#